data_AF-A0A9D5PEC9-F1
#
_entry.id   AF-A0A9D5PEC9-F1
#
_cell.length_a   1.000
_cell.length_b   1.000
_cell.length_c   1.000
_cell.angle_alpha   90.00
_cell.angle_beta   90.00
_cell.angle_gamma   90.00
#
_symmetry.space_group_name_H-M   'P 1'
#
loop_
_entity.id
_entity.type
_entity.pdbx_description
1 polymer ?
#
loop_
_entity_poly.entity_id
_entity_poly.type
_entity_poly.pdbx_seq_one_letter_code
_entity_poly.pdbx_strand_id
1 'polypeptide(L)'
;MGKRIRIGKDIAIAWHITLPEDTDELLSDMDLTIAMKDPKGLLIAIKDYVVNGNDVLIGLKGTTFAWLGNYTLTLWKNKGKDGQTVVDAVNAFTLVNSTDKEADDNSSGSGVLEIKTVDLYSELTFLVNSAGANAGLTEKVALLEKRIGELSDSKQDNITLDDTPQAKSKNPVTSEGIKAYIDSSLGEVNQILEQLIGENV
;
A
#
# COMPACT_ATOMS: atom_id res chain seq x y z
N MET A 1 -18.82 -19.84 18.43
CA MET A 1 -20.19 -20.00 17.91
C MET A 1 -21.02 -18.86 18.52
N GLY A 2 -21.90 -18.21 17.76
CA GLY A 2 -22.65 -17.05 18.26
C GLY A 2 -23.63 -17.39 19.36
N LYS A 3 -23.87 -16.44 20.26
CA LYS A 3 -24.76 -16.59 21.41
C LYS A 3 -26.21 -16.87 20.98
N ARG A 4 -26.88 -17.81 21.65
CA ARG A 4 -28.30 -18.11 21.43
C ARG A 4 -29.18 -17.21 22.29
N ILE A 5 -30.19 -16.58 21.68
CA ILE A 5 -31.05 -15.58 22.33
C ILE A 5 -32.50 -15.85 21.93
N ARG A 6 -33.43 -15.83 22.87
CA ARG A 6 -34.85 -16.00 22.58
C ARG A 6 -35.34 -14.79 21.80
N ILE A 7 -36.05 -15.03 20.71
CA ILE A 7 -36.69 -13.98 19.92
C ILE A 7 -37.60 -13.09 20.79
N GLY A 8 -37.63 -11.79 20.49
CA GLY A 8 -38.41 -10.80 21.22
C GLY A 8 -37.67 -10.11 22.37
N LYS A 9 -36.42 -10.49 22.68
CA LYS A 9 -35.57 -9.76 23.63
C LYS A 9 -34.84 -8.61 22.93
N ASP A 10 -34.68 -7.50 23.64
CA ASP A 10 -33.74 -6.45 23.25
C ASP A 10 -32.30 -6.99 23.33
N ILE A 11 -31.47 -6.63 22.36
CA ILE A 11 -30.09 -7.10 22.24
C ILE A 11 -29.19 -5.87 22.20
N ALA A 12 -28.18 -5.86 23.08
CA ALA A 12 -27.08 -4.92 23.03
C ALA A 12 -25.87 -5.63 22.43
N ILE A 13 -25.25 -5.03 21.42
CA ILE A 13 -24.06 -5.59 20.77
C ILE A 13 -22.91 -4.63 21.01
N ALA A 14 -21.79 -5.15 21.49
CA ALA A 14 -20.51 -4.46 21.49
C ALA A 14 -19.61 -5.18 20.48
N TRP A 15 -19.28 -4.51 19.38
CA TRP A 15 -18.45 -5.07 18.32
C TRP A 15 -17.11 -4.36 18.27
N HIS A 16 -16.09 -5.03 18.79
CA HIS A 16 -14.71 -4.58 18.76
C HIS A 16 -14.11 -4.76 17.36
N ILE A 17 -13.63 -3.66 16.78
CA ILE A 17 -12.96 -3.65 15.49
C ILE A 17 -11.48 -3.36 15.70
N THR A 18 -10.64 -4.35 15.46
CA THR A 18 -9.19 -4.17 15.42
C THR A 18 -8.81 -3.49 14.11
N LEU A 19 -8.17 -2.34 14.22
CA LEU A 19 -7.59 -1.62 13.09
C LEU A 19 -6.11 -2.05 12.90
N PRO A 20 -5.53 -1.89 11.71
CA PRO A 20 -4.12 -2.23 11.48
C PRO A 20 -3.18 -1.41 12.38
N GLU A 21 -2.08 -2.00 12.86
CA GLU A 21 -1.21 -1.36 13.86
C GLU A 21 -0.63 0.00 13.41
N ASP A 22 -0.40 0.18 12.11
CA ASP A 22 0.21 1.39 11.54
C ASP A 22 -0.81 2.47 11.12
N THR A 23 -2.05 2.42 11.62
CA THR A 23 -3.07 3.42 11.31
C THR A 23 -3.17 4.50 12.39
N ASP A 24 -3.05 5.76 11.99
CA ASP A 24 -3.37 6.91 12.85
C ASP A 24 -4.88 7.26 12.83
N GLU A 25 -5.68 6.59 11.98
CA GLU A 25 -7.11 6.83 11.88
C GLU A 25 -7.90 6.23 13.07
N LEU A 26 -8.83 6.99 13.63
CA LEU A 26 -9.80 6.52 14.61
C LEU A 26 -11.06 5.97 13.93
N LEU A 27 -11.62 4.89 14.48
CA LEU A 27 -12.85 4.29 13.95
C LEU A 27 -14.04 5.28 13.94
N SER A 28 -14.08 6.21 14.89
CA SER A 28 -15.11 7.26 14.99
C SER A 28 -15.13 8.23 13.83
N ASP A 29 -14.01 8.37 13.14
CA ASP A 29 -13.81 9.37 12.08
C ASP A 29 -14.05 8.75 10.69
N MET A 30 -14.29 7.45 10.63
CA MET A 30 -14.50 6.70 9.40
C MET A 30 -15.95 6.79 8.91
N ASP A 31 -16.14 6.75 7.60
CA ASP A 31 -17.47 6.60 6.98
C ASP A 31 -17.91 5.14 7.10
N LEU A 32 -18.64 4.83 8.17
CA LEU A 32 -19.10 3.49 8.47
C LEU A 32 -20.53 3.27 8.00
N THR A 33 -20.77 2.10 7.41
CA THR A 33 -22.13 1.59 7.17
C THR A 33 -22.25 0.22 7.79
N ILE A 34 -23.32 -0.02 8.55
CA ILE A 34 -23.56 -1.29 9.22
C ILE A 34 -24.89 -1.87 8.74
N ALA A 35 -24.91 -3.17 8.46
CA ALA A 35 -26.13 -3.90 8.18
C ALA A 35 -26.14 -5.25 8.90
N MET A 36 -27.34 -5.76 9.12
CA MET A 36 -27.59 -7.10 9.63
C MET A 36 -28.23 -7.94 8.54
N LYS A 37 -27.65 -9.10 8.26
CA LYS A 37 -28.25 -10.13 7.42
C LYS A 37 -29.10 -11.05 8.29
N ASP A 38 -30.37 -11.18 7.94
CA ASP A 38 -31.28 -12.10 8.62
C ASP A 38 -31.12 -13.55 8.12
N PRO A 39 -31.76 -14.54 8.77
CA PRO A 39 -31.72 -15.94 8.37
C PRO A 39 -32.29 -16.23 6.97
N LYS A 40 -33.04 -15.30 6.38
CA LYS A 40 -33.56 -15.39 5.00
C LYS A 40 -32.62 -14.76 3.99
N GLY A 41 -31.52 -14.14 4.44
CA GLY A 41 -30.55 -13.46 3.60
C GLY A 41 -30.88 -12.01 3.30
N LEU A 42 -31.94 -11.45 3.90
CA LEU A 42 -32.27 -10.03 3.76
C LEU A 42 -31.27 -9.20 4.54
N LEU A 43 -30.68 -8.19 3.88
CA LEU A 43 -29.81 -7.19 4.51
C LEU A 43 -30.64 -6.00 5.00
N ILE A 44 -30.56 -5.73 6.30
CA ILE A 44 -31.28 -4.66 6.99
C ILE A 44 -30.24 -3.65 7.49
N ALA A 45 -30.32 -2.40 7.03
CA ALA A 45 -29.41 -1.35 7.48
C ALA A 45 -29.64 -1.00 8.96
N ILE A 46 -28.55 -0.85 9.71
CA ILE A 46 -28.57 -0.39 11.11
C ILE A 46 -28.13 1.07 11.10
N LYS A 47 -29.03 1.96 11.50
CA LYS A 47 -28.78 3.41 11.56
C LYS A 47 -28.36 3.90 12.93
N ASP A 48 -28.86 3.24 13.98
CA ASP A 48 -28.66 3.65 15.36
C ASP A 48 -27.52 2.82 15.98
N TYR A 49 -26.32 3.40 15.97
CA TYR A 49 -25.14 2.86 16.64
C TYR A 49 -24.29 4.00 17.19
N VAL A 50 -23.42 3.68 18.15
CA VAL A 50 -22.45 4.61 18.73
C VAL A 50 -21.08 4.00 18.58
N VAL A 51 -20.09 4.80 18.18
CA VAL A 51 -18.68 4.37 18.16
C VAL A 51 -18.00 4.90 19.42
N ASN A 52 -17.36 4.01 20.18
CA ASN A 52 -16.58 4.36 21.37
C ASN A 52 -15.19 3.72 21.26
N GLY A 53 -14.19 4.52 20.90
CA GLY A 53 -12.86 4.02 20.55
C GLY A 53 -12.95 3.04 19.37
N ASN A 54 -12.60 1.78 19.62
CA ASN A 54 -12.65 0.71 18.61
C ASN A 54 -13.92 -0.15 18.72
N ASP A 55 -14.83 0.18 19.63
CA ASP A 55 -16.07 -0.57 19.82
C ASP A 55 -17.23 0.13 19.13
N VAL A 56 -17.98 -0.64 18.32
CA VAL A 56 -19.28 -0.24 17.80
C VAL A 56 -20.37 -0.79 18.71
N LEU A 57 -21.12 0.10 19.34
CA LEU A 57 -22.22 -0.23 20.24
C LEU A 57 -23.56 -0.11 19.48
N ILE A 58 -24.30 -1.22 19.41
CA ILE A 58 -25.57 -1.31 18.68
C ILE A 58 -26.67 -1.77 19.63
N GLY A 59 -27.79 -1.04 19.64
CA GLY A 59 -29.01 -1.44 20.34
C GLY A 59 -30.07 -1.94 19.37
N LEU A 60 -30.42 -3.23 19.44
CA LEU A 60 -31.48 -3.82 18.62
C LEU A 60 -32.71 -4.11 19.47
N LYS A 61 -33.86 -3.56 19.07
CA LYS A 61 -35.14 -3.86 19.73
C LYS A 61 -35.60 -5.28 19.41
N GLY A 62 -36.18 -5.95 20.42
CA GLY A 62 -36.70 -7.32 20.26
C GLY A 62 -37.81 -7.43 19.22
N THR A 63 -38.52 -6.34 18.94
CA THR A 63 -39.54 -6.23 17.90
C THR A 63 -38.98 -6.14 16.49
N THR A 64 -37.68 -5.92 16.33
CA THR A 64 -37.01 -5.84 15.03
C THR A 64 -36.96 -7.20 14.30
N PHE A 65 -37.04 -8.30 15.05
CA PHE A 65 -36.76 -9.63 14.51
C PHE A 65 -38.02 -10.38 14.10
N ALA A 66 -38.03 -10.88 12.86
CA ALA A 66 -39.11 -11.71 12.33
C ALA A 66 -38.79 -13.21 12.26
N TRP A 67 -37.52 -13.60 12.33
CA TRP A 67 -37.08 -14.96 12.00
C TRP A 67 -36.17 -15.56 13.07
N LEU A 68 -36.26 -16.88 13.19
CA LEU A 68 -35.33 -17.68 14.00
C LEU A 68 -34.12 -18.08 13.15
N GLY A 69 -32.98 -18.28 13.81
CA GLY A 69 -31.74 -18.72 13.17
C GLY A 69 -30.62 -17.69 13.27
N ASN A 70 -29.62 -17.85 12.42
CA ASN A 70 -28.37 -17.12 12.53
C ASN A 70 -28.48 -15.75 11.88
N TYR A 71 -28.06 -14.73 12.63
CA TYR A 71 -27.92 -13.36 12.16
C TYR A 71 -26.42 -13.06 11.99
N THR A 72 -26.09 -12.31 10.93
CA THR A 72 -24.72 -11.87 10.64
C THR A 72 -24.70 -10.36 10.59
N LEU A 73 -23.69 -9.74 11.20
CA LEU A 73 -23.45 -8.31 11.07
C LEU A 73 -22.36 -8.07 10.03
N THR A 74 -22.55 -7.06 9.20
CA THR A 74 -21.57 -6.62 8.20
C THR A 74 -21.31 -5.14 8.41
N LEU A 75 -20.03 -4.78 8.50
CA LEU A 75 -19.55 -3.42 8.61
C LEU A 75 -18.73 -3.09 7.36
N TRP A 76 -19.06 -1.98 6.71
CA TRP A 76 -18.28 -1.40 5.63
C TRP A 76 -17.64 -0.10 6.10
N LYS A 77 -16.38 0.10 5.72
CA LYS A 77 -15.78 1.44 5.60
C LYS A 77 -16.01 1.94 4.18
N ASN A 78 -16.34 3.22 4.01
CA ASN A 78 -16.46 3.89 2.71
C ASN A 78 -17.39 3.17 1.72
N LYS A 79 -18.58 2.74 2.17
CA LYS A 79 -19.48 1.94 1.31
C LYS A 79 -19.87 2.71 0.05
N GLY A 80 -19.57 2.13 -1.12
CA GLY A 80 -19.81 2.69 -2.45
C GLY A 80 -18.82 3.79 -2.86
N LYS A 81 -17.73 3.97 -2.11
CA LYS A 81 -16.71 4.99 -2.34
C LYS A 81 -15.32 4.36 -2.45
N ASP A 82 -14.32 5.16 -2.83
CA ASP A 82 -12.93 4.72 -2.89
C ASP A 82 -12.42 4.30 -1.50
N GLY A 83 -11.56 3.26 -1.49
CA GLY A 83 -11.04 2.68 -0.25
C GLY A 83 -12.07 1.87 0.55
N GLN A 84 -13.14 1.39 -0.10
CA GLN A 84 -14.11 0.51 0.55
C GLN A 84 -13.44 -0.78 1.05
N THR A 85 -13.66 -1.10 2.32
CA THR A 85 -13.33 -2.39 2.92
C THR A 85 -14.53 -2.90 3.72
N VAL A 86 -14.61 -4.20 3.94
CA VAL A 86 -15.76 -4.85 4.58
C VAL A 86 -15.30 -5.93 5.54
N VAL A 87 -16.01 -6.05 6.66
CA VAL A 87 -15.82 -7.13 7.62
C VAL A 87 -17.16 -7.68 8.08
N ASP A 88 -17.22 -8.99 8.26
CA ASP A 88 -18.40 -9.73 8.70
C ASP A 88 -18.17 -10.39 10.07
N ALA A 89 -19.10 -10.17 10.99
CA ALA A 89 -19.27 -11.02 12.16
C ALA A 89 -20.28 -12.12 11.84
N VAL A 90 -19.76 -13.21 11.23
CA VAL A 90 -20.56 -14.37 10.82
C VAL A 90 -21.15 -15.07 12.04
N ASN A 91 -22.45 -15.37 11.99
CA ASN A 91 -23.21 -15.93 13.11
C ASN A 91 -23.05 -15.08 14.38
N ALA A 92 -23.14 -13.76 14.28
CA ALA A 92 -23.05 -12.82 15.41
C ALA A 92 -23.93 -13.27 16.60
N PHE A 93 -25.17 -13.68 16.32
CA PHE A 93 -26.05 -14.32 17.29
C PHE A 93 -27.07 -15.23 16.60
N THR A 94 -27.72 -16.08 17.38
CA THR A 94 -28.76 -17.00 16.91
C THR A 94 -30.06 -16.75 17.66
N LEU A 95 -31.16 -16.50 16.94
CA LEU A 95 -32.47 -16.40 17.57
C LEU A 95 -33.15 -17.77 17.69
N VAL A 96 -33.65 -18.07 18.89
CA VAL A 96 -34.39 -19.29 19.24
C VAL A 96 -35.82 -18.97 19.69
N ASN A 97 -36.73 -19.94 19.59
CA ASN A 97 -38.15 -19.71 19.88
C ASN A 97 -38.50 -19.66 21.37
N SER A 98 -37.63 -20.17 22.23
CA SER A 98 -37.97 -20.40 23.64
C SER A 98 -36.75 -20.37 24.56
N THR A 99 -36.99 -20.09 25.84
CA THR A 99 -35.97 -19.87 26.87
C THR A 99 -35.12 -21.11 27.14
N ASP A 100 -35.71 -22.30 27.06
CA ASP A 100 -35.02 -23.60 27.19
C ASP A 100 -33.93 -23.80 26.12
N LYS A 101 -34.03 -23.10 24.98
CA LYS A 101 -33.04 -23.14 23.90
C LYS A 101 -32.03 -22.01 23.94
N GLU A 102 -32.13 -21.09 24.92
CA GLU A 102 -31.13 -20.04 25.14
C GLU A 102 -29.90 -20.54 25.91
N ALA A 103 -29.99 -21.68 26.59
CA ALA A 103 -28.90 -22.22 27.38
C ALA A 103 -27.85 -22.91 26.50
N ASP A 104 -26.60 -22.47 26.65
CA ASP A 104 -25.42 -23.29 26.36
C ASP A 104 -25.08 -24.02 27.67
N ASP A 105 -25.54 -25.26 27.81
CA ASP A 105 -25.24 -26.30 28.84
C ASP A 105 -25.22 -25.98 30.35
N ASN A 106 -25.44 -24.75 30.84
CA ASN A 106 -25.45 -24.50 32.30
C ASN A 106 -26.27 -23.28 32.78
N SER A 107 -27.30 -22.88 32.03
CA SER A 107 -28.24 -21.86 32.47
C SER A 107 -29.57 -22.50 32.84
N SER A 108 -29.82 -22.67 34.14
CA SER A 108 -31.15 -23.02 34.66
C SER A 108 -32.15 -22.00 34.13
N GLY A 109 -33.14 -22.48 33.38
CA GLY A 109 -34.15 -21.69 32.68
C GLY A 109 -34.93 -20.77 33.62
N SER A 110 -34.37 -19.59 33.88
CA SER A 110 -35.05 -18.49 34.54
C SER A 110 -35.53 -17.54 33.46
N GLY A 111 -36.84 -17.47 33.28
CA GLY A 111 -37.54 -16.69 32.25
C GLY A 111 -37.45 -15.17 32.41
N VAL A 112 -36.31 -14.63 32.85
CA VAL A 112 -36.13 -13.20 33.02
C VAL A 112 -35.97 -12.53 31.66
N LEU A 113 -36.80 -11.51 31.42
CA LEU A 113 -36.77 -10.66 30.24
C LEU A 113 -35.67 -9.60 30.43
N GLU A 114 -34.43 -10.01 30.22
CA GLU A 114 -33.27 -9.11 30.28
C GLU A 114 -32.76 -8.76 28.89
N ILE A 115 -32.13 -7.60 28.77
CA ILE A 115 -31.34 -7.23 27.60
C ILE A 115 -30.20 -8.24 27.46
N LYS A 116 -30.02 -8.81 26.26
CA LYS A 116 -28.92 -9.74 26.00
C LYS A 116 -27.75 -9.01 25.36
N THR A 117 -26.60 -9.11 26.02
CA THR A 117 -25.33 -8.60 25.47
C THR A 117 -24.69 -9.64 24.55
N VAL A 118 -24.16 -9.17 23.42
CA VAL A 118 -23.35 -9.94 22.47
C VAL A 118 -22.05 -9.18 22.23
N ASP A 119 -20.93 -9.81 22.53
CA ASP A 119 -19.60 -9.26 22.27
C ASP A 119 -19.04 -9.89 21.00
N LEU A 120 -18.58 -9.07 20.08
CA LEU A 120 -18.05 -9.48 18.78
C LEU A 120 -16.66 -8.90 18.56
N TYR A 121 -15.85 -9.61 17.79
CA TYR A 121 -14.48 -9.21 17.47
C TYR A 121 -14.24 -9.41 15.99
N SER A 122 -13.67 -8.42 15.33
CA SER A 122 -13.32 -8.51 13.92
C SER A 122 -12.14 -7.60 13.60
N GLU A 123 -11.39 -7.96 12.56
CA GLU A 123 -10.25 -7.19 12.10
C GLU A 123 -10.59 -6.51 10.78
N LEU A 124 -10.31 -5.21 10.68
CA LEU A 124 -10.55 -4.43 9.49
C LEU A 124 -9.22 -4.14 8.80
N THR A 125 -8.98 -4.77 7.65
CA THR A 125 -7.76 -4.52 6.87
C THR A 125 -7.96 -3.37 5.88
N PHE A 126 -6.96 -2.51 5.75
CA PHE A 126 -6.93 -1.45 4.75
C PHE A 126 -6.06 -1.85 3.56
N LEU A 127 -6.54 -1.58 2.36
CA LEU A 127 -5.68 -1.62 1.18
C LEU A 127 -4.85 -0.34 1.17
N VAL A 128 -3.53 -0.49 1.27
CA VAL A 128 -2.60 0.64 1.14
C VAL A 128 -2.73 1.18 -0.28
N ASN A 129 -3.32 2.36 -0.43
CA ASN A 129 -3.40 3.01 -1.73
C ASN A 129 -1.99 3.55 -2.06
N SER A 130 -1.24 2.82 -2.88
CA SER A 130 0.17 3.12 -3.21
C SER A 130 0.39 4.43 -3.99
N ALA A 131 -0.68 5.18 -4.28
CA ALA A 131 -0.63 6.43 -5.04
C ALA A 131 0.27 7.50 -4.37
N GLY A 132 0.26 7.62 -3.04
CA GLY A 132 1.11 8.59 -2.33
C GLY A 132 2.60 8.22 -2.33
N ALA A 133 2.93 6.93 -2.23
CA ALA A 133 4.31 6.44 -2.30
C ALA A 133 4.90 6.57 -3.72
N ASN A 134 4.08 6.45 -4.75
CA ASN A 134 4.50 6.53 -6.15
C ASN A 134 4.82 7.96 -6.62
N ALA A 135 4.22 8.98 -6.00
CA ALA A 135 4.48 10.39 -6.35
C ALA A 135 5.96 10.77 -6.11
N GLY A 136 6.49 10.45 -4.93
CA GLY A 136 7.90 10.72 -4.59
C GLY A 136 8.91 9.85 -5.37
N LEU A 137 8.47 8.72 -5.90
CA LEU A 137 9.31 7.86 -6.74
C LEU A 137 9.46 8.43 -8.16
N THR A 138 8.38 8.99 -8.70
CA THR A 138 8.37 9.65 -10.02
C THR A 138 9.36 10.82 -10.08
N GLU A 139 9.39 11.68 -9.05
CA GLU A 139 10.35 12.79 -8.98
C GLU A 139 11.81 12.31 -8.89
N LYS A 140 12.06 11.23 -8.14
CA LYS A 140 13.41 10.64 -8.03
C LYS A 140 13.88 10.01 -9.34
N VAL A 141 12.99 9.36 -10.09
CA VAL A 141 13.32 8.79 -11.41
C VAL A 141 13.69 9.91 -12.39
N ALA A 142 12.90 10.98 -12.45
CA ALA A 142 13.21 12.13 -13.31
C ALA A 142 14.57 12.77 -12.97
N LEU A 143 14.90 12.88 -11.67
CA LEU A 143 16.21 13.39 -11.24
C LEU A 143 17.36 12.46 -11.64
N LEU A 144 17.17 11.14 -11.54
CA LEU A 144 18.18 10.15 -11.95
C LEU A 144 18.44 10.19 -13.45
N GLU A 145 17.38 10.25 -14.27
CA GLU A 145 17.50 10.37 -15.73
C GLU A 145 18.28 11.63 -16.11
N LYS A 146 17.99 12.77 -15.48
CA LYS A 146 18.75 14.01 -15.68
C LYS A 146 20.23 13.85 -15.33
N ARG A 147 20.53 13.25 -14.17
CA ARG A 147 21.91 13.09 -13.69
C ARG A 147 22.73 12.14 -14.57
N ILE A 148 22.09 11.15 -15.17
CA ILE A 148 22.72 10.25 -16.14
C ILE A 148 23.11 11.01 -17.42
N GLY A 149 22.25 11.92 -17.89
CA GLY A 149 22.56 12.80 -19.02
C GLY A 149 23.79 13.68 -18.73
N GLU A 150 23.77 14.42 -17.63
CA GLU A 150 24.87 15.31 -17.22
C GLU A 150 26.22 14.56 -17.06
N LEU A 151 26.19 13.34 -16.53
CA LEU A 151 27.40 12.50 -16.40
C LEU A 151 27.92 11.97 -17.74
N SER A 152 27.04 11.73 -18.70
CA SER A 152 27.41 11.26 -20.03
C SER A 152 28.08 12.38 -20.83
N ASP A 153 27.49 13.57 -20.81
CA ASP A 153 27.99 14.75 -21.52
C ASP A 153 29.35 15.20 -20.94
N SER A 154 29.47 15.26 -19.61
CA SER A 154 30.72 15.68 -18.95
C SER A 154 31.92 14.75 -19.15
N LYS A 155 31.70 13.50 -19.55
CA LYS A 155 32.78 12.52 -19.80
C LYS A 155 33.13 12.34 -21.27
N GLN A 156 32.18 12.46 -22.19
CA GLN A 156 32.42 12.23 -23.61
C GLN A 156 33.05 13.46 -24.30
N ASP A 157 32.63 14.67 -23.94
CA ASP A 157 33.10 15.91 -24.61
C ASP A 157 34.54 16.31 -24.27
N ASN A 158 35.19 15.59 -23.35
CA ASN A 158 36.53 15.90 -22.86
C ASN A 158 37.64 15.05 -23.52
N ILE A 159 37.29 14.20 -24.49
CA ILE A 159 38.26 13.44 -25.29
C ILE A 159 38.16 13.92 -26.74
N THR A 160 38.74 15.08 -27.03
CA THR A 160 38.90 15.55 -28.42
C THR A 160 40.21 15.02 -28.99
N LEU A 161 40.19 14.57 -30.24
CA LEU A 161 41.39 14.16 -30.97
C LEU A 161 42.21 15.41 -31.35
N ASP A 162 43.52 15.36 -31.12
CA ASP A 162 44.46 16.45 -31.40
C ASP A 162 45.20 16.20 -32.72
N ASP A 163 44.96 17.06 -33.71
CA ASP A 163 45.60 17.01 -35.02
C ASP A 163 46.90 17.84 -35.09
N THR A 164 47.24 18.60 -34.04
CA THR A 164 48.45 19.44 -33.96
C THR A 164 49.13 19.31 -32.59
N PRO A 165 49.67 18.12 -32.26
CA PRO A 165 50.18 17.85 -30.92
C PRO A 165 51.33 18.78 -30.52
N GLN A 166 51.24 19.35 -29.32
CA GLN A 166 52.32 20.09 -28.68
C GLN A 166 52.92 19.31 -27.51
N ALA A 167 54.15 19.63 -27.10
CA ALA A 167 54.91 18.91 -26.07
C ALA A 167 54.25 18.78 -24.68
N LYS A 168 53.12 19.47 -24.43
CA LYS A 168 52.34 19.39 -23.19
C LYS A 168 50.85 19.07 -23.43
N SER A 169 50.49 18.67 -24.65
CA SER A 169 49.13 18.26 -24.96
C SER A 169 48.77 17.00 -24.17
N LYS A 170 47.57 16.99 -23.58
CA LYS A 170 47.03 15.85 -22.82
C LYS A 170 45.98 15.07 -23.62
N ASN A 171 45.64 15.56 -24.80
CA ASN A 171 44.61 15.00 -25.66
C ASN A 171 45.18 13.82 -26.48
N PRO A 172 44.38 12.79 -26.78
CA PRO A 172 44.80 11.72 -27.70
C PRO A 172 45.04 12.27 -29.11
N VAL A 173 46.06 11.76 -29.80
CA VAL A 173 46.42 12.14 -31.19
C VAL A 173 45.93 11.12 -32.21
N THR A 174 45.66 11.56 -33.43
CA THR A 174 45.28 10.65 -34.53
C THR A 174 46.49 9.84 -35.05
N SER A 175 46.23 8.66 -35.63
CA SER A 175 47.28 7.85 -36.27
C SER A 175 47.91 8.55 -37.48
N GLU A 176 47.14 9.37 -38.18
CA GLU A 176 47.60 10.26 -39.25
C GLU A 176 48.57 11.32 -38.71
N GLY A 177 48.23 11.99 -37.60
CA GLY A 177 49.11 12.95 -36.93
C GLY A 177 50.43 12.31 -36.47
N ILE A 178 50.39 11.10 -35.92
CA ILE A 178 51.60 10.33 -35.54
C ILE A 178 52.47 10.05 -36.78
N LYS A 179 51.85 9.57 -37.87
CA LYS A 179 52.57 9.25 -39.10
C LYS A 179 53.25 10.49 -39.69
N ALA A 180 52.54 11.62 -39.75
CA ALA A 180 53.06 12.88 -40.28
C ALA A 180 54.29 13.38 -39.49
N TYR A 181 54.24 13.29 -38.16
CA TYR A 181 55.38 13.66 -37.31
C TYR A 181 56.61 12.79 -37.57
N ILE A 182 56.42 11.46 -37.61
CA ILE A 182 57.52 10.50 -37.87
C ILE A 182 58.14 10.74 -39.25
N ASP A 183 57.32 10.91 -40.28
CA ASP A 183 57.80 11.14 -41.65
C ASP A 183 58.64 12.43 -41.74
N SER A 184 58.21 13.51 -41.06
CA SER A 184 58.95 14.77 -40.99
C SER A 184 60.29 14.61 -40.28
N SER A 185 60.32 14.00 -39.10
CA SER A 185 61.55 13.79 -38.33
C SER A 185 62.54 12.88 -39.06
N LEU A 186 62.07 11.84 -39.76
CA LEU A 186 62.93 11.00 -40.60
C LEU A 186 63.51 11.79 -41.77
N GLY A 187 62.73 12.69 -42.38
CA GLY A 187 63.20 13.59 -43.43
C GLY A 187 64.34 14.51 -42.98
N GLU A 188 64.23 15.12 -41.80
CA GLU A 188 65.28 15.97 -41.21
C GLU A 188 66.56 15.18 -40.94
N VAL A 189 66.45 13.98 -40.37
CA VAL A 189 67.60 13.09 -40.12
C VAL A 189 68.30 12.72 -41.43
N ASN A 190 67.53 12.40 -42.48
CA ASN A 190 68.09 12.08 -43.79
C ASN A 190 68.84 13.27 -44.40
N GLN A 191 68.31 14.50 -44.30
CA GLN A 191 69.00 15.70 -44.77
C GLN A 191 70.32 15.94 -44.04
N ILE A 192 70.34 15.76 -42.71
CA ILE A 192 71.57 15.87 -41.91
C ILE A 192 72.58 14.81 -42.36
N LEU A 193 72.13 13.57 -42.60
CA LEU A 193 72.98 12.48 -43.06
C LEU A 193 73.57 12.77 -44.44
N GLU A 194 72.76 13.29 -45.37
CA GLU A 194 73.20 13.68 -46.71
C GLU A 194 74.22 14.83 -46.67
N GLN A 195 74.05 15.81 -45.78
CA GLN A 195 75.04 16.87 -45.56
C GLN A 195 76.37 16.31 -45.03
N LEU A 196 76.32 15.43 -44.02
CA LEU A 196 77.53 14.86 -43.39
C LEU A 196 78.30 13.88 -44.31
N ILE A 197 77.60 13.15 -45.16
CA ILE A 197 78.21 12.18 -46.09
C ILE A 197 78.60 12.86 -47.41
N GLY A 198 77.80 13.82 -47.89
CA GLY A 198 78.04 14.56 -49.12
C GLY A 198 79.21 15.56 -49.04
N GLU A 199 79.57 16.02 -47.84
CA GLU A 199 80.79 16.81 -47.60
C GLU A 199 82.08 15.97 -47.52
N ASN A 200 81.98 14.63 -47.55
CA ASN A 200 83.13 13.71 -47.43
C ASN A 200 83.50 12.96 -48.73
N VAL A 201 83.11 13.48 -49.90
CA VAL A 201 83.57 13.00 -51.23
C VAL A 201 84.31 14.10 -51.98
#